data_AF-T0L5B6-F1
#
_entry.id   AF-T0L5B6-F1
#
_cell.length_a   1.000
_cell.length_b   1.000
_cell.length_c   1.000
_cell.angle_alpha   90.00
_cell.angle_beta   90.00
_cell.angle_gamma   90.00
#
_symmetry.space_group_name_H-M   'P 1'
#
loop_
_entity.id
_entity.type
_entity.pdbx_description
1 polymer ?
#
loop_
_entity_poly.entity_id
_entity_poly.type
_entity_poly.pdbx_seq_one_letter_code
_entity_poly.pdbx_strand_id
1 'polypeptide(L)'
;MEGRKLFYDALKHLTTLSTGSIILLATFLEKIFSNPECKILIGITFVGFAISIISTVVLMFIFSGLVARSDSLAGSDTPPSKGISKIFNICSIVSAASFVLAMLSLVIFSLINFY
;
A
#
# COMPACT_ATOMS: atom_id res chain seq x y z
N MET A 1 -6.15 23.10 3.78
CA MET A 1 -6.86 21.86 4.22
C MET A 1 -7.06 20.85 3.09
N GLU A 2 -7.05 21.24 1.81
CA GLU A 2 -7.34 20.36 0.67
C GLU A 2 -6.27 19.29 0.39
N GLY A 3 -4.98 19.61 0.53
CA GLY A 3 -3.89 18.64 0.32
C GLY A 3 -3.98 17.40 1.22
N ARG A 4 -4.52 17.56 2.44
CA ARG A 4 -4.77 16.44 3.37
C ARG A 4 -5.87 15.50 2.87
N LYS A 5 -6.91 16.07 2.28
CA LYS A 5 -8.05 15.32 1.75
C LYS A 5 -7.64 14.54 0.50
N LEU A 6 -6.86 15.17 -0.38
CA LEU A 6 -6.26 14.53 -1.55
C LEU A 6 -5.36 13.34 -1.17
N PHE A 7 -4.53 13.50 -0.15
CA PHE A 7 -3.67 12.41 0.32
C PHE A 7 -4.46 11.22 0.87
N TYR A 8 -5.47 11.47 1.70
CA TYR A 8 -6.34 10.42 2.23
C TYR A 8 -7.12 9.69 1.13
N ASP A 9 -7.57 10.40 0.09
CA ASP A 9 -8.19 9.78 -1.09
C ASP A 9 -7.20 8.94 -1.90
N ALA A 10 -5.97 9.43 -2.09
CA ALA A 10 -4.92 8.68 -2.78
C ALA A 10 -4.61 7.35 -2.06
N LEU A 11 -4.54 7.35 -0.72
CA LEU A 11 -4.35 6.13 0.07
C LEU A 11 -5.53 5.15 -0.08
N LYS A 12 -6.77 5.65 -0.19
CA LYS A 12 -7.96 4.82 -0.43
C LYS A 12 -7.89 4.14 -1.80
N HIS A 13 -7.53 4.91 -2.83
CA HIS A 13 -7.34 4.37 -4.17
C HIS A 13 -6.22 3.34 -4.21
N LEU A 14 -5.09 3.60 -3.55
CA LEU A 14 -3.95 2.67 -3.49
C LEU A 14 -4.34 1.34 -2.83
N THR A 15 -5.12 1.38 -1.76
CA THR A 15 -5.60 0.16 -1.07
C THR A 15 -6.56 -0.65 -1.96
N THR A 16 -7.48 0.03 -2.64
CA THR A 16 -8.44 -0.61 -3.55
C THR A 16 -7.73 -1.25 -4.73
N LEU A 17 -6.78 -0.53 -5.33
CA LEU A 17 -5.99 -1.02 -6.46
C LEU A 17 -5.12 -2.21 -6.03
N SER A 18 -4.48 -2.15 -4.86
CA SER A 18 -3.73 -3.29 -4.30
C SER A 18 -4.61 -4.52 -4.09
N THR A 19 -5.83 -4.33 -3.58
CA THR A 19 -6.81 -5.41 -3.39
C THR A 19 -7.24 -6.01 -4.73
N GLY A 20 -7.51 -5.16 -5.73
CA GLY A 20 -7.81 -5.58 -7.09
C GLY A 20 -6.66 -6.39 -7.73
N SER A 21 -5.42 -5.95 -7.53
CA SER A 21 -4.22 -6.67 -8.00
C SER A 21 -4.06 -8.04 -7.34
N ILE A 22 -4.38 -8.17 -6.04
CA ILE A 22 -4.38 -9.48 -5.35
C ILE A 22 -5.44 -10.41 -5.94
N ILE A 23 -6.66 -9.91 -6.18
CA ILE A 23 -7.74 -10.72 -6.77
C ILE A 23 -7.35 -11.15 -8.18
N LEU A 24 -6.82 -10.25 -9.00
CA LEU A 24 -6.31 -10.57 -10.33
C LEU A 24 -5.25 -11.68 -10.27
N LEU A 25 -4.29 -11.57 -9.36
CA LEU A 25 -3.27 -12.58 -9.15
C LEU A 25 -3.88 -13.94 -8.77
N ALA A 26 -4.83 -13.94 -7.83
CA ALA A 26 -5.53 -15.16 -7.41
C ALA A 26 -6.29 -15.81 -8.58
N THR A 27 -7.00 -15.01 -9.39
CA THR A 27 -7.70 -15.51 -10.58
C THR A 27 -6.75 -16.03 -11.64
N PHE A 28 -5.60 -15.39 -11.88
CA PHE A 28 -4.60 -15.91 -12.80
C PHE A 28 -4.04 -17.24 -12.33
N LEU A 29 -3.82 -17.39 -11.03
CA LEU A 29 -3.33 -18.64 -10.44
C LEU A 29 -4.34 -19.78 -10.59
N GLU A 30 -5.62 -19.52 -10.36
CA GLU A 30 -6.67 -20.53 -10.43
C GLU A 30 -7.06 -20.90 -11.86
N LYS A 31 -7.17 -19.91 -12.76
CA LYS A 31 -7.74 -20.09 -14.10
C LYS A 31 -6.71 -20.33 -15.19
N ILE A 32 -5.51 -19.78 -15.08
CA ILE A 32 -4.53 -19.80 -16.18
C ILE A 32 -3.40 -20.81 -15.91
N PHE A 33 -3.02 -21.03 -14.66
CA PHE A 33 -1.76 -21.71 -14.36
C PHE A 33 -1.95 -22.99 -13.53
N SER A 34 -2.22 -24.11 -14.22
CA SER A 34 -2.33 -25.43 -13.58
C SER A 34 -1.00 -25.98 -13.04
N ASN A 35 0.17 -25.52 -13.55
CA ASN A 35 1.50 -25.91 -13.07
C ASN A 35 2.48 -24.72 -13.10
N PRO A 36 2.45 -23.80 -12.11
CA PRO A 36 3.37 -22.66 -12.10
C PRO A 36 4.79 -23.12 -11.72
N GLU A 37 5.77 -22.88 -12.60
CA GLU A 37 7.19 -23.19 -12.36
C GLU A 37 7.84 -22.25 -11.32
N CYS A 38 7.18 -21.15 -10.94
CA CYS A 38 7.72 -20.12 -10.05
C CYS A 38 6.82 -19.79 -8.84
N LYS A 39 6.46 -20.80 -8.03
CA LYS A 39 5.63 -20.66 -6.81
C LYS A 39 6.15 -19.62 -5.81
N ILE A 40 7.47 -19.45 -5.71
CA ILE A 40 8.12 -18.51 -4.77
C ILE A 40 7.81 -17.06 -5.16
N LEU A 41 7.77 -16.75 -6.46
CA LEU A 41 7.55 -15.38 -6.96
C LEU A 41 6.13 -14.88 -6.69
N ILE A 42 5.15 -15.79 -6.76
CA ILE A 42 3.75 -15.53 -6.38
C ILE A 42 3.66 -15.19 -4.89
N GLY A 43 4.33 -15.98 -4.04
CA GLY A 43 4.36 -15.74 -2.59
C GLY A 43 4.92 -14.36 -2.25
N ILE A 44 6.04 -13.97 -2.87
CA ILE A 44 6.64 -12.64 -2.70
C ILE A 44 5.68 -11.53 -3.11
N THR A 45 4.95 -11.73 -4.22
CA THR A 45 3.98 -10.77 -4.73
C THR A 45 2.80 -10.57 -3.77
N PHE A 46 2.25 -11.68 -3.24
CA PHE A 46 1.18 -11.64 -2.24
C PHE A 46 1.62 -10.92 -0.97
N VAL A 47 2.80 -11.26 -0.45
CA VAL A 47 3.34 -10.63 0.75
C VAL A 47 3.62 -9.15 0.50
N GLY A 48 4.13 -8.79 -0.67
CA GLY A 48 4.39 -7.40 -1.06
C GLY A 48 3.11 -6.55 -1.09
N PHE A 49 2.03 -7.05 -1.71
CA PHE A 49 0.74 -6.36 -1.68
C PHE A 49 0.13 -6.30 -0.28
N ALA A 50 0.24 -7.36 0.52
CA ALA A 50 -0.24 -7.37 1.90
C ALA A 50 0.49 -6.33 2.77
N ILE A 51 1.82 -6.24 2.67
CA ILE A 51 2.62 -5.21 3.36
C ILE A 51 2.21 -3.82 2.92
N SER A 52 2.01 -3.61 1.61
CA SER A 52 1.57 -2.31 1.09
C SER A 52 0.21 -1.89 1.64
N ILE A 53 -0.77 -2.80 1.68
CA ILE A 53 -2.10 -2.57 2.26
C ILE A 53 -1.99 -2.23 3.75
N ILE A 54 -1.29 -3.06 4.53
CA ILE A 54 -1.15 -2.85 5.97
C ILE A 54 -0.47 -1.51 6.26
N SER A 55 0.60 -1.19 5.53
CA SER A 55 1.32 0.07 5.67
C SER A 55 0.43 1.28 5.32
N THR A 56 -0.39 1.18 4.28
CA THR A 56 -1.34 2.21 3.86
C THR A 56 -2.45 2.44 4.90
N VAL A 57 -2.98 1.35 5.48
CA VAL A 57 -3.98 1.41 6.56
C VAL A 57 -3.39 2.04 7.83
N VAL A 58 -2.18 1.68 8.21
CA VAL A 58 -1.47 2.30 9.34
C VAL A 58 -1.25 3.80 9.09
N LEU A 59 -0.89 4.18 7.85
CA LEU A 59 -0.75 5.58 7.47
C LEU A 59 -2.06 6.36 7.63
N MET A 60 -3.19 5.78 7.19
CA MET A 60 -4.52 6.37 7.38
C MET A 60 -4.87 6.56 8.85
N PHE A 61 -4.59 5.56 9.71
CA PHE A 61 -4.87 5.65 11.14
C PHE A 61 -4.05 6.75 11.82
N ILE A 62 -2.75 6.81 11.53
CA ILE A 62 -1.85 7.86 12.05
C ILE A 62 -2.33 9.23 11.56
N PHE A 63 -2.69 9.34 10.29
CA PHE A 63 -3.15 10.59 9.69
C PHE A 63 -4.49 11.06 10.28
N SER A 64 -5.44 10.15 10.50
CA SER A 64 -6.72 10.45 11.13
C SER A 64 -6.55 10.90 12.58
N GLY A 65 -5.66 10.26 13.34
CA GLY A 65 -5.32 10.68 14.71
C GLY A 65 -4.64 12.05 14.78
N LEU A 66 -3.80 12.37 13.79
CA LEU A 66 -3.17 13.69 13.66
C LEU A 66 -4.22 14.78 13.35
N VAL A 67 -5.17 14.47 12.45
CA VAL A 67 -6.26 15.40 12.09
C VAL A 67 -7.19 15.66 13.26
N ALA A 68 -7.63 14.62 13.97
CA ALA A 68 -8.50 14.74 15.14
C ALA A 68 -7.87 15.61 16.26
N ARG A 69 -6.54 15.52 16.43
CA ARG A 69 -5.79 16.41 17.31
C ARG A 69 -5.68 17.83 16.75
N SER A 70 -5.45 18.00 15.45
CA SER A 70 -5.33 19.33 14.84
C SER A 70 -6.63 20.14 14.90
N ASP A 71 -7.81 19.51 14.77
CA ASP A 71 -9.09 20.20 14.92
C ASP A 71 -9.39 20.55 16.38
N SER A 72 -8.96 19.72 17.34
CA SER A 72 -9.06 20.01 18.78
C SER A 72 -8.08 21.09 19.26
N LEU A 73 -7.02 21.37 18.51
CA LEU A 73 -5.93 22.30 18.83
C LEU A 73 -5.88 23.51 17.89
N ALA A 74 -6.97 23.83 17.19
CA ALA A 74 -7.08 24.91 16.20
C ALA A 74 -6.74 26.34 16.71
N GLY A 75 -6.22 26.50 17.93
CA GLY A 75 -5.67 27.73 18.48
C GLY A 75 -4.18 27.66 18.88
N SER A 76 -3.46 26.55 18.66
CA SER A 76 -2.07 26.41 19.12
C SER A 76 -1.21 25.69 18.09
N ASP A 77 -0.34 26.46 17.43
CA ASP A 77 0.74 26.08 16.50
C ASP A 77 1.76 25.14 17.16
N THR A 78 1.34 23.93 17.55
CA THR A 78 2.25 22.91 18.06
C THR A 78 2.67 22.01 16.89
N PRO A 79 3.93 22.11 16.43
CA PRO A 79 4.40 21.29 15.33
C PRO A 79 4.28 19.81 15.72
N PRO A 80 3.89 18.92 14.77
CA PRO A 80 3.82 17.50 15.04
C PRO A 80 5.17 17.02 15.57
N SER A 81 5.15 16.25 16.66
CA SER A 81 6.37 15.75 17.28
C SER A 81 7.24 15.07 16.23
N LYS A 82 8.54 15.39 16.22
CA LYS A 82 9.51 14.94 15.19
C LYS A 82 9.47 13.43 14.92
N GLY A 83 9.04 12.63 15.90
CA GLY A 83 8.84 11.18 15.75
C GLY A 83 7.70 10.80 14.81
N ILE A 84 6.53 11.45 14.89
CA ILE A 84 5.36 11.13 14.06
C ILE A 84 5.65 11.44 12.58
N SER A 85 6.31 12.56 12.31
CA SER A 85 6.66 12.94 10.94
C SER A 85 7.68 11.96 10.30
N LYS A 86 8.60 11.41 11.09
CA LYS A 86 9.55 10.39 10.61
C LYS A 86 8.84 9.07 10.29
N ILE A 87 7.97 8.60 11.19
CA ILE A 87 7.21 7.36 11.00
C ILE A 87 6.33 7.46 9.75
N PHE A 88 5.64 8.58 9.57
CA PHE A 88 4.81 8.83 8.39
C PHE A 88 5.63 8.78 7.09
N ASN A 89 6.79 9.43 7.05
CA ASN A 89 7.63 9.44 5.85
C ASN A 89 8.17 8.04 5.53
N ILE A 90 8.62 7.29 6.54
CA ILE A 90 9.11 5.92 6.37
C ILE A 90 7.99 5.01 5.86
N CYS A 91 6.82 5.02 6.51
CA CYS A 91 5.71 4.18 6.09
C CYS A 91 5.21 4.54 4.69
N SER A 92 5.18 5.83 4.33
CA SER A 92 4.80 6.25 2.97
C SER A 92 5.77 5.77 1.90
N ILE A 93 7.08 5.78 2.19
CA ILE A 93 8.10 5.27 1.26
C ILE A 93 8.01 3.75 1.16
N VAL A 94 7.86 3.07 2.31
CA VAL A 94 7.74 1.60 2.37
C VAL A 94 6.49 1.12 1.63
N SER A 95 5.34 1.77 1.79
CA SER A 95 4.09 1.38 1.11
C SER A 95 4.21 1.55 -0.41
N ALA A 96 4.81 2.65 -0.86
CA ALA A 96 5.02 2.91 -2.28
C ALA A 96 6.04 1.93 -2.90
N ALA A 97 7.18 1.73 -2.24
CA ALA A 97 8.23 0.83 -2.72
C ALA A 97 7.75 -0.63 -2.77
N SER A 98 7.06 -1.10 -1.73
CA SER A 98 6.51 -2.46 -1.69
C SER A 98 5.42 -2.67 -2.74
N PHE A 99 4.58 -1.66 -2.98
CA PHE A 99 3.57 -1.71 -4.03
C PHE A 99 4.18 -1.86 -5.42
N VAL A 100 5.15 -1.01 -5.75
CA VAL A 100 5.84 -1.04 -7.06
C VAL A 100 6.58 -2.35 -7.25
N LEU A 101 7.27 -2.83 -6.22
CA LEU A 101 7.99 -4.11 -6.27
C LEU A 101 7.03 -5.28 -6.48
N ALA A 102 5.88 -5.30 -5.78
CA ALA A 102 4.85 -6.32 -5.95
C ALA A 102 4.25 -6.28 -7.36
N MET A 103 3.95 -5.09 -7.90
CA MET A 103 3.47 -4.94 -9.28
C MET A 103 4.47 -5.46 -10.31
N LEU A 104 5.75 -5.13 -10.17
CA LEU A 104 6.80 -5.62 -11.09
C LEU A 104 6.92 -7.14 -11.02
N SER A 105 6.94 -7.69 -9.81
CA SER A 105 6.98 -9.14 -9.58
C SER A 105 5.78 -9.85 -10.21
N LEU A 106 4.58 -9.28 -10.08
CA LEU A 106 3.37 -9.80 -10.71
C LEU A 106 3.46 -9.81 -12.24
N VAL A 107 3.93 -8.72 -12.84
CA VAL A 107 4.07 -8.60 -14.30
C VAL A 107 5.11 -9.58 -14.83
N ILE A 108 6.27 -9.68 -14.17
CA ILE A 108 7.33 -10.62 -14.56
C ILE A 108 6.83 -12.06 -14.45
N PHE A 109 6.15 -12.41 -13.36
CA PHE A 109 5.55 -13.73 -13.19
C PHE A 109 4.52 -14.03 -14.28
N SER A 110 3.63 -13.08 -14.57
CA SER A 110 2.62 -13.24 -15.60
C SER A 110 3.23 -13.42 -16.99
N LEU A 111 4.34 -12.74 -17.30
CA LEU A 111 5.04 -12.88 -18.59
C LEU A 111 5.75 -14.23 -18.71
N ILE A 112 6.50 -14.64 -17.68
CA ILE A 112 7.25 -15.92 -17.69
C ILE A 112 6.31 -17.11 -17.81
N ASN A 113 5.15 -17.06 -17.15
CA ASN A 113 4.24 -18.20 -17.10
C ASN A 113 3.24 -18.20 -18.28
N PHE A 114 3.07 -17.07 -18.97
CA PHE A 114 2.24 -16.94 -20.17
C PHE A 114 3.00 -17.29 -21.46
N TYR A 115 4.33 -17.10 -21.49
CA TYR A 115 5.19 -17.52 -22.60
C TYR A 115 5.70 -18.94 -22.41
#